data_AF-A0A353TDE3-F1
#
_entry.id   AF-A0A353TDE3-F1
#
_cell.length_a   1.000
_cell.length_b   1.000
_cell.length_c   1.000
_cell.angle_alpha   90.00
_cell.angle_beta   90.00
_cell.angle_gamma   90.00
#
_symmetry.space_group_name_H-M   'P 1'
#
loop_
_entity.id
_entity.type
_entity.pdbx_description
1 polymer ?
#
loop_
_entity_poly.entity_id
_entity_poly.type
_entity_poly.pdbx_seq_one_letter_code
_entity_poly.pdbx_strand_id
1 'polypeptide(L)'
;SVNYLDAAGKPLDVKSLKQGTEFTAVVTVRNSVEQSFTDLALLQVFPSGWEIFNERLTGTQSAAEAYNYRDIRDDRVLTYFNLGAGQSATFRARLQAAYRGNYYLPAVSCQAMYEPREQAR
;
A
#
# COMPACT_ATOMS: atom_id res chain seq x y z
N SER A 1 -1.30 2.96 9.04
CA SER A 1 -1.59 1.56 9.44
C SER A 1 -1.65 0.67 8.21
N VAL A 2 -1.34 -0.61 8.36
CA VAL A 2 -1.40 -1.60 7.28
C VAL A 2 -2.24 -2.78 7.76
N ASN A 3 -3.27 -3.13 6.98
CA ASN A 3 -4.13 -4.27 7.23
C ASN A 3 -4.14 -5.18 6.00
N TYR A 4 -4.31 -6.48 6.19
CA TYR A 4 -4.44 -7.45 5.10
C TYR A 4 -5.82 -8.06 5.15
N LEU A 5 -6.49 -8.12 4.00
CA LEU A 5 -7.83 -8.65 3.86
C LEU A 5 -7.85 -9.79 2.85
N ASP A 6 -8.60 -10.85 3.15
CA ASP A 6 -8.88 -11.91 2.18
C ASP A 6 -9.83 -11.44 1.06
N ALA A 7 -10.12 -12.32 0.10
CA ALA A 7 -11.05 -12.04 -1.00
C ALA A 7 -12.49 -11.71 -0.54
N ALA A 8 -12.87 -12.08 0.69
CA ALA A 8 -14.17 -11.75 1.30
C ALA A 8 -14.12 -10.46 2.14
N GLY A 9 -12.99 -9.75 2.15
CA GLY A 9 -12.80 -8.51 2.91
C GLY A 9 -12.56 -8.71 4.41
N LYS A 10 -12.27 -9.93 4.86
CA LYS A 10 -12.01 -10.25 6.28
C LYS A 10 -10.52 -10.15 6.61
N PRO A 11 -10.16 -9.77 7.86
CA PRO A 11 -8.77 -9.73 8.29
C PRO A 11 -8.04 -11.06 8.04
N LEU A 12 -6.84 -10.98 7.47
CA LEU A 12 -5.99 -12.11 7.11
C LEU A 12 -4.65 -12.02 7.84
N ASP A 13 -4.23 -13.11 8.48
CA ASP A 13 -2.86 -13.25 8.98
C ASP A 13 -1.93 -13.64 7.83
N VAL A 14 -0.96 -12.78 7.54
CA VAL A 14 0.00 -12.95 6.45
C VAL A 14 1.30 -13.64 6.86
N LYS A 15 1.44 -14.05 8.14
CA LYS A 15 2.61 -14.81 8.61
C LYS A 15 2.69 -16.21 8.02
N SER A 16 1.55 -16.78 7.62
CA SER A 16 1.47 -18.08 6.98
C SER A 16 0.34 -18.07 5.96
N LEU A 17 0.69 -18.09 4.67
CA LEU A 17 -0.25 -18.07 3.56
C LEU A 17 -0.11 -19.36 2.74
N LYS A 18 -1.25 -19.88 2.28
CA LYS A 18 -1.23 -20.95 1.28
C LYS A 18 -0.80 -20.36 -0.06
N GLN A 19 0.03 -21.07 -0.81
CA GLN A 19 0.37 -20.68 -2.17
C GLN A 19 -0.91 -20.55 -3.01
N GLY A 20 -0.99 -19.47 -3.79
CA GLY A 20 -2.15 -19.11 -4.59
C GLY A 20 -3.22 -18.32 -3.84
N THR A 21 -3.06 -18.06 -2.53
CA THR A 21 -3.97 -17.17 -1.80
C THR A 21 -3.88 -15.76 -2.36
N GLU A 22 -5.01 -15.24 -2.84
CA GLU A 22 -5.19 -13.84 -3.18
C GLU A 22 -5.70 -13.05 -1.97
N PHE A 23 -5.18 -11.84 -1.81
CA PHE A 23 -5.52 -10.96 -0.70
C PHE A 23 -5.21 -9.51 -1.07
N THR A 24 -5.64 -8.57 -0.22
CA THR A 24 -5.44 -7.14 -0.43
C THR A 24 -4.69 -6.54 0.75
N ALA A 25 -3.60 -5.82 0.48
CA ALA A 25 -3.00 -4.92 1.46
C ALA A 25 -3.73 -3.58 1.44
N VAL A 26 -4.17 -3.12 2.61
CA VAL A 26 -4.89 -1.86 2.81
C VAL A 26 -4.02 -0.96 3.68
N VAL A 27 -3.48 0.10 3.07
CA VAL A 27 -2.62 1.07 3.75
C VAL A 27 -3.42 2.34 4.00
N THR A 28 -3.55 2.74 5.26
CA THR A 28 -4.16 4.03 5.64
C THR A 28 -3.08 4.96 6.18
N VAL A 29 -2.90 6.10 5.52
CA VAL A 29 -2.06 7.21 5.98
C VAL A 29 -2.97 8.24 6.64
N ARG A 30 -2.58 8.72 7.82
CA ARG A 30 -3.31 9.75 8.58
C ARG A 30 -2.39 10.93 8.82
N ASN A 31 -2.92 12.13 8.64
CA ASN A 31 -2.23 13.37 8.95
C ASN A 31 -2.69 13.93 10.30
N SER A 32 -1.79 14.59 11.03
CA SER A 32 -2.17 15.40 12.19
C SER A 32 -2.99 16.61 11.74
N VAL A 33 -3.63 17.29 12.68
CA VAL A 33 -4.46 18.47 12.43
C VAL A 33 -3.63 19.77 12.27
N GLU A 34 -2.31 19.67 12.39
CA GLU A 34 -1.42 20.84 12.52
C GLU A 34 -1.13 21.49 11.16
N GLN A 35 -0.89 20.69 10.12
CA GLN A 35 -0.59 21.19 8.79
C GLN A 35 -1.03 20.21 7.70
N SER A 36 -1.23 20.74 6.48
CA SER A 36 -1.45 19.91 5.29
C SER A 36 -0.12 19.54 4.66
N PHE A 37 -0.03 18.36 4.07
CA PHE A 37 1.14 17.93 3.30
C PHE A 37 0.79 17.80 1.82
N THR A 38 1.67 18.30 0.97
CA THR A 38 1.67 18.02 -0.47
C THR A 38 2.86 17.14 -0.83
N ASP A 39 2.80 16.52 -2.00
CA ASP A 39 3.91 15.75 -2.55
C ASP A 39 4.38 14.64 -1.59
N LEU A 40 3.42 13.93 -0.98
CA LEU A 40 3.71 12.76 -0.17
C LEU A 40 4.00 11.57 -1.08
N ALA A 41 5.04 10.82 -0.75
CA ALA A 41 5.37 9.54 -1.36
C ALA A 41 5.15 8.41 -0.36
N LEU A 42 4.18 7.56 -0.63
CA LEU A 42 3.99 6.28 0.06
C LEU A 42 4.75 5.19 -0.69
N LEU A 43 5.71 4.57 -0.01
CA LEU A 43 6.46 3.41 -0.47
C LEU A 43 5.99 2.16 0.28
N GLN A 44 5.46 1.20 -0.47
CA GLN A 44 5.10 -0.11 0.02
C GLN A 44 5.90 -1.18 -0.73
N VAL A 45 6.86 -1.80 -0.05
CA VAL A 45 7.64 -2.93 -0.57
C VAL A 45 7.01 -4.23 -0.07
N PHE A 46 6.91 -5.21 -0.96
CA PHE A 46 6.31 -6.51 -0.63
C PHE A 46 7.37 -7.61 -0.49
N PRO A 47 7.10 -8.66 0.28
CA PRO A 47 7.91 -9.87 0.28
C PRO A 47 8.06 -10.45 -1.14
N SER A 48 9.24 -10.95 -1.48
CA SER A 48 9.52 -11.55 -2.79
C SER A 48 8.66 -12.78 -3.12
N GLY A 49 8.00 -13.38 -2.13
CA GLY A 49 7.06 -14.48 -2.34
C GLY A 49 5.68 -14.04 -2.85
N TRP A 50 5.41 -12.74 -2.94
CA TRP A 50 4.13 -12.18 -3.35
C TRP A 50 4.22 -11.54 -4.73
N GLU A 51 3.16 -11.69 -5.51
CA GLU A 51 2.99 -11.00 -6.81
C GLU A 51 1.96 -9.88 -6.66
N ILE A 52 2.23 -8.77 -7.34
CA ILE A 52 1.37 -7.58 -7.32
C ILE A 52 0.50 -7.57 -8.58
N PHE A 53 -0.82 -7.51 -8.39
CA PHE A 53 -1.72 -7.35 -9.53
C PHE A 53 -1.70 -5.91 -10.03
N ASN A 54 -1.41 -5.71 -11.31
CA ASN A 54 -1.51 -4.41 -11.96
C ASN A 54 -2.94 -4.14 -12.45
N GLU A 55 -3.76 -3.56 -11.58
CA GLU A 55 -5.16 -3.28 -11.86
C GLU A 55 -5.41 -2.23 -12.96
N ARG A 56 -4.36 -1.53 -13.42
CA ARG A 56 -4.45 -0.62 -14.59
C ARG A 56 -4.75 -1.37 -15.88
N LEU A 57 -4.25 -2.61 -15.98
CA LEU A 57 -4.42 -3.44 -17.17
C LEU A 57 -5.83 -4.02 -17.24
N THR A 58 -6.47 -4.21 -16.09
CA THR A 58 -7.80 -4.83 -15.96
C THR A 58 -8.94 -3.82 -15.89
N GLY A 59 -8.64 -2.53 -15.70
CA GLY A 59 -9.66 -1.48 -15.53
C GLY A 59 -10.48 -1.61 -14.23
N THR A 60 -10.03 -2.45 -13.29
CA THR A 60 -10.71 -2.71 -12.01
C THR A 60 -10.27 -1.74 -10.90
N GLN A 61 -9.57 -0.67 -11.27
CA GLN A 61 -9.09 0.31 -10.32
C GLN A 61 -10.27 0.97 -9.58
N SER A 62 -10.26 0.89 -8.25
CA SER A 62 -11.27 1.54 -7.43
C SER A 62 -11.22 3.05 -7.63
N ALA A 63 -12.27 3.64 -8.21
CA ALA A 63 -12.41 5.08 -8.45
C ALA A 63 -12.41 5.94 -7.17
N ALA A 64 -12.39 5.32 -5.98
CA ALA A 64 -12.43 6.00 -4.69
C ALA A 64 -11.05 6.42 -4.15
N GLU A 65 -9.94 5.96 -4.74
CA GLU A 65 -8.59 6.31 -4.24
C GLU A 65 -8.08 7.59 -4.89
N ALA A 66 -8.10 8.69 -4.13
CA ALA A 66 -7.54 9.96 -4.58
C ALA A 66 -6.01 9.97 -4.41
N TYR A 67 -5.27 9.88 -5.52
CA TYR A 67 -3.83 10.09 -5.58
C TYR A 67 -3.46 10.81 -6.89
N ASN A 68 -2.31 11.49 -6.90
CA ASN A 68 -1.79 12.20 -8.07
C ASN A 68 -1.16 11.24 -9.08
N TYR A 69 -0.34 10.30 -8.60
CA TYR A 69 0.32 9.31 -9.42
C TYR A 69 0.56 8.02 -8.62
N ARG A 70 0.65 6.89 -9.32
CA ARG A 70 1.06 5.61 -8.72
C ARG A 70 2.03 4.91 -9.68
N ASP A 71 3.05 4.26 -9.15
CA ASP A 71 3.96 3.41 -9.91
C ASP A 71 3.89 2.01 -9.30
N ILE A 72 3.50 1.03 -10.11
CA ILE A 72 3.36 -0.38 -9.71
C ILE A 72 4.50 -1.12 -10.39
N ARG A 73 5.44 -1.61 -9.58
CA ARG A 73 6.58 -2.42 -10.02
C ARG A 73 6.38 -3.86 -9.56
N ASP A 74 7.34 -4.72 -9.84
CA ASP A 74 7.25 -6.13 -9.46
C ASP A 74 7.36 -6.33 -7.94
N ASP A 75 8.16 -5.51 -7.25
CA ASP A 75 8.47 -5.67 -5.82
C ASP A 75 7.83 -4.61 -4.90
N ARG A 76 7.29 -3.54 -5.48
CA ARG A 76 6.80 -2.38 -4.72
C ARG A 76 5.71 -1.59 -5.44
N VAL A 77 4.94 -0.86 -4.64
CA VAL A 77 4.03 0.18 -5.09
C VAL A 77 4.45 1.52 -4.48
N LEU A 78 4.60 2.52 -5.35
CA LEU A 78 4.81 3.92 -4.98
C LEU A 78 3.52 4.70 -5.25
N THR A 79 2.96 5.35 -4.25
CA THR A 79 1.76 6.20 -4.41
C THR A 79 2.08 7.62 -4.01
N TYR A 80 1.79 8.57 -4.90
CA TYR A 80 2.04 10.00 -4.73
C TYR A 80 0.72 10.74 -4.56
N PHE A 81 0.58 11.48 -3.48
CA PHE A 81 -0.69 12.09 -3.10
C PHE A 81 -0.50 13.34 -2.24
N ASN A 82 -1.56 14.13 -2.10
CA ASN A 82 -1.65 15.21 -1.14
C ASN A 82 -2.55 14.78 0.03
N LEU A 83 -2.28 15.26 1.23
CA LEU A 83 -3.07 14.93 2.41
C LEU A 83 -3.28 16.17 3.28
N GLY A 84 -4.52 16.65 3.32
CA GLY A 84 -4.90 17.79 4.15
C GLY A 84 -4.74 17.53 5.65
N ALA A 85 -4.68 18.61 6.44
CA ALA A 85 -4.67 18.53 7.90
C ALA A 85 -5.88 17.73 8.42
N GLY A 86 -5.64 16.79 9.34
CA GLY A 86 -6.64 15.90 9.93
C GLY A 86 -7.27 14.89 8.97
N GLN A 87 -6.85 14.86 7.69
CA GLN A 87 -7.37 13.93 6.70
C GLN A 87 -6.68 12.57 6.77
N SER A 88 -7.33 11.58 6.16
CA SER A 88 -6.76 10.24 5.97
C SER A 88 -6.95 9.80 4.53
N ALA A 89 -5.94 9.13 3.97
CA ALA A 89 -6.02 8.49 2.66
C ALA A 89 -5.83 6.98 2.83
N THR A 90 -6.61 6.19 2.09
CA THR A 90 -6.51 4.73 2.11
C THR A 90 -6.24 4.21 0.71
N PHE A 91 -5.22 3.35 0.61
CA PHE A 91 -4.72 2.79 -0.64
C PHE A 91 -4.70 1.27 -0.57
N ARG A 92 -5.06 0.64 -1.68
CA ARG A 92 -5.14 -0.82 -1.81
C ARG A 92 -4.15 -1.32 -2.85
N ALA A 93 -3.55 -2.46 -2.53
CA ALA A 93 -2.77 -3.26 -3.45
C ALA A 93 -3.26 -4.70 -3.38
N ARG A 94 -3.74 -5.23 -4.51
CA ARG A 94 -4.12 -6.63 -4.63
C ARG A 94 -2.89 -7.49 -4.88
N LEU A 95 -2.81 -8.61 -4.18
CA LEU A 95 -1.62 -9.45 -4.09
C LEU A 95 -2.00 -10.92 -4.21
N GLN A 96 -1.03 -11.74 -4.62
CA GLN A 96 -1.11 -13.20 -4.57
C GLN A 96 0.13 -13.78 -3.90
N ALA A 97 -0.03 -14.76 -3.01
CA ALA A 97 1.07 -15.54 -2.46
C ALA A 97 1.58 -16.54 -3.53
N ALA A 98 2.47 -16.10 -4.41
CA ALA A 98 2.88 -16.82 -5.61
C ALA A 98 3.91 -17.92 -5.34
N TYR A 99 4.91 -17.66 -4.48
CA TYR A 99 6.04 -18.55 -4.26
C TYR A 99 6.13 -19.05 -2.82
N ARG A 100 6.37 -20.35 -2.64
CA ARG A 100 6.58 -20.96 -1.32
C ARG A 100 7.96 -20.57 -0.79
N GLY A 101 8.04 -20.28 0.51
CA GLY A 101 9.29 -19.92 1.17
C GLY A 101 9.07 -19.03 2.38
N ASN A 102 10.16 -18.67 3.05
CA ASN A 102 10.17 -17.71 4.15
C ASN A 102 10.74 -16.39 3.63
N TYR A 103 9.98 -15.31 3.79
CA TYR A 103 10.33 -13.99 3.29
C TYR A 103 10.14 -12.95 4.38
N TYR A 104 10.95 -11.90 4.34
CA TYR A 104 10.77 -10.76 5.23
C TYR A 104 9.59 -9.93 4.75
N LEU A 105 8.76 -9.48 5.69
CA LEU A 105 7.72 -8.48 5.45
C LEU A 105 8.29 -7.09 5.73
N PRO A 106 8.59 -6.27 4.70
CA PRO A 106 9.18 -4.96 4.90
C PRO A 106 8.20 -3.99 5.56
N ALA A 107 8.74 -2.97 6.24
CA ALA A 107 7.92 -1.86 6.71
C ALA A 107 7.40 -1.03 5.53
N VAL A 108 6.21 -0.45 5.71
CA VAL A 108 5.66 0.55 4.79
C VAL A 108 6.14 1.91 5.25
N SER A 109 6.39 2.85 4.34
CA SER A 109 6.86 4.19 4.71
C SER A 109 6.19 5.27 3.90
N CYS A 110 5.92 6.41 4.52
CA CYS A 110 5.39 7.60 3.86
C CYS A 110 6.26 8.79 4.21
N GLN A 111 6.62 9.62 3.24
CA GLN A 111 7.49 10.78 3.44
C GLN A 111 7.06 11.95 2.55
N ALA A 112 7.21 13.18 3.04
CA ALA A 112 7.11 14.37 2.21
C ALA A 112 8.35 14.49 1.31
N MET A 113 8.16 14.54 -0.01
CA MET A 113 9.27 14.48 -0.97
C MET A 113 10.25 15.65 -0.85
N TYR A 114 9.75 16.84 -0.51
CA TYR A 114 10.56 18.06 -0.40
C TYR A 114 10.91 18.41 1.05
N GLU A 115 10.34 17.70 2.04
CA GLU A 115 10.63 17.88 3.47
C GLU A 115 10.95 16.51 4.13
N PRO A 116 12.17 15.96 3.93
CA PRO A 116 12.48 14.59 4.35
C PRO A 116 12.39 14.30 5.85
N ARG A 117 12.35 15.36 6.68
CA ARG A 117 12.16 15.27 8.12
C ARG A 117 10.75 14.79 8.48
N GLU A 118 9.80 15.02 7.59
CA GLU A 118 8.38 14.64 7.73
C GLU A 118 8.19 13.23 7.15
N GLN A 119 8.20 12.22 8.01
CA GLN A 119 8.06 10.81 7.61
C GLN A 119 7.35 9.96 8.65
N ALA A 120 6.75 8.86 8.20
CA ALA A 120 6.13 7.82 9.02
C ALA A 120 6.51 6.42 8.51
N ARG A 121 6.56 5.44 9.41
CA ARG A 121 6.82 4.00 9.13
C ARG A 121 5.87 3.12 9.93
#